data_AF-A0A7S1YMU8-F1
#
_entry.id   AF-A0A7S1YMU8-F1
#
_cell.length_a   1.000
_cell.length_b   1.000
_cell.length_c   1.000
_cell.angle_alpha   90.00
_cell.angle_beta   90.00
_cell.angle_gamma   90.00
#
_symmetry.space_group_name_H-M   'P 1'
#
loop_
_entity.id
_entity.type
_entity.pdbx_description
1 polymer ?
#
loop_
_entity_poly.entity_id
_entity_poly.type
_entity_poly.pdbx_seq_one_letter_code
_entity_poly.pdbx_strand_id
1 'polypeptide(L)'
;TSPFLRDQTDILAGHLPIGIHSYWTDKDAQYVAFYRQPVEKLVSGVMFSTRSKKYTFEQVVQRIRDQVHNGLQEGVYKDGYGHYLLSPEQKTQIAEMSPDYTRRMELSVMFINANIYKYNVLVGIVERMHESLQMFQYLIDKDEEQTELFERIGMNPIKQESKQDEGSAAVVVKNKSAYSTGDVVRELQKDPVFFDQLK
;
A
#
# COMPACT_ATOMS: atom_id res chain seq x y z
N THR A 1 17.01 -19.88 -11.54
CA THR A 1 16.57 -19.23 -10.30
C THR A 1 17.76 -19.09 -9.37
N SER A 2 17.84 -18.05 -8.54
CA SER A 2 18.98 -17.88 -7.62
C SER A 2 18.90 -18.94 -6.52
N PRO A 3 19.93 -19.79 -6.30
CA PRO A 3 19.92 -20.78 -5.21
C PRO A 3 19.66 -20.14 -3.84
N PHE A 4 20.14 -18.91 -3.63
CA PHE A 4 19.88 -18.14 -2.43
C PHE A 4 18.38 -17.89 -2.20
N LEU A 5 17.64 -17.48 -3.23
CA LEU A 5 16.20 -17.21 -3.09
C LEU A 5 15.39 -18.48 -2.81
N ARG A 6 15.83 -19.61 -3.35
CA ARG A 6 15.13 -20.89 -3.17
C ARG A 6 15.41 -21.49 -1.79
N ASP A 7 16.67 -21.44 -1.36
CA ASP A 7 17.15 -22.25 -0.25
C ASP A 7 17.31 -21.45 1.05
N GLN A 8 17.29 -20.11 1.01
CA GLN A 8 17.63 -19.23 2.14
C GLN A 8 16.65 -18.06 2.34
N THR A 9 15.50 -18.04 1.63
CA THR A 9 14.53 -16.94 1.73
C THR A 9 13.16 -17.47 2.14
N ASP A 10 12.72 -17.09 3.33
CA ASP A 10 11.38 -17.42 3.83
C ASP A 10 10.35 -16.33 3.50
N ILE A 11 10.80 -15.08 3.40
CA ILE A 11 9.95 -13.93 3.11
C ILE A 11 10.57 -13.12 1.98
N LEU A 12 9.80 -12.88 0.92
CA LEU A 12 10.14 -11.87 -0.07
C LEU A 12 9.13 -10.74 -0.05
N ALA A 13 9.63 -9.52 0.15
CA ALA A 13 8.82 -8.32 0.24
C ALA A 13 9.24 -7.27 -0.79
N GLY A 14 8.28 -6.50 -1.31
CA GLY A 14 8.54 -5.40 -2.23
C GLY A 14 7.40 -5.17 -3.21
N HIS A 15 7.71 -4.49 -4.30
CA HIS A 15 6.78 -4.24 -5.41
C HIS A 15 6.73 -5.44 -6.37
N LEU A 16 6.22 -6.56 -5.87
CA LEU A 16 6.23 -7.84 -6.56
C LEU A 16 4.83 -8.16 -7.12
N PRO A 17 4.72 -8.67 -8.36
CA PRO A 17 3.45 -9.14 -8.88
C PRO A 17 3.05 -10.47 -8.23
N ILE A 18 1.76 -10.74 -8.19
CA ILE A 18 1.26 -12.06 -7.79
C ILE A 18 1.73 -13.15 -8.76
N GLY A 19 1.88 -14.37 -8.26
CA GLY A 19 2.48 -15.48 -9.00
C GLY A 19 4.01 -15.47 -9.07
N ILE A 20 4.70 -14.40 -8.61
CA ILE A 20 6.18 -14.33 -8.72
C ILE A 20 6.92 -15.49 -8.01
N HIS A 21 6.31 -16.16 -7.03
CA HIS A 21 6.93 -17.26 -6.29
C HIS A 21 7.34 -18.41 -7.20
N SER A 22 6.58 -18.68 -8.27
CA SER A 22 6.88 -19.75 -9.23
C SER A 22 8.20 -19.54 -9.99
N TYR A 23 8.77 -18.33 -9.94
CA TYR A 23 10.09 -18.04 -10.51
C TYR A 23 11.24 -18.23 -9.53
N TRP A 24 11.00 -18.60 -8.26
CA TRP A 24 12.08 -18.84 -7.30
C TRP A 24 11.89 -20.07 -6.41
N THR A 25 10.67 -20.57 -6.22
CA THR A 25 10.37 -21.74 -5.39
C THR A 25 9.27 -22.58 -6.03
N ASP A 26 9.35 -23.89 -5.84
CA ASP A 26 8.30 -24.85 -6.21
C ASP A 26 7.27 -25.04 -5.08
N LYS A 27 7.48 -24.37 -3.93
CA LYS A 27 6.55 -24.40 -2.79
C LYS A 27 5.44 -23.37 -2.98
N ASP A 28 4.26 -23.66 -2.45
CA ASP A 28 3.20 -22.68 -2.32
C ASP A 28 3.65 -21.49 -1.46
N ALA A 29 3.23 -20.29 -1.83
CA ALA A 29 3.56 -19.05 -1.13
C ALA A 29 2.28 -18.40 -0.58
N GLN A 30 2.33 -17.97 0.69
CA GLN A 30 1.30 -17.11 1.26
C GLN A 30 1.53 -15.67 0.80
N TYR A 31 0.57 -15.12 0.07
CA TYR A 31 0.58 -13.72 -0.34
C TYR A 31 -0.01 -12.83 0.74
N VAL A 32 0.68 -11.72 1.04
CA VAL A 32 0.21 -10.70 1.98
C VAL A 32 0.28 -9.34 1.31
N ALA A 33 -0.84 -8.61 1.33
CA ALA A 33 -0.94 -7.27 0.76
C ALA A 33 -1.59 -6.31 1.76
N PHE A 34 -1.04 -5.11 1.87
CA PHE A 34 -1.58 -4.05 2.73
C PHE A 34 -2.19 -2.93 1.89
N TYR A 35 -3.44 -2.61 2.17
CA TYR A 35 -4.22 -1.59 1.49
C TYR A 35 -4.41 -0.38 2.39
N ARG A 36 -4.54 0.78 1.77
CA ARG A 36 -4.84 2.04 2.44
C ARG A 36 -6.02 2.66 1.71
N GLN A 37 -6.76 3.52 2.39
CA GLN A 37 -7.79 4.35 1.78
C GLN A 37 -7.22 5.06 0.53
N PRO A 38 -7.90 5.02 -0.63
CA PRO A 38 -7.36 5.55 -1.89
C PRO A 38 -6.91 7.01 -1.80
N VAL A 39 -7.70 7.85 -1.13
CA VAL A 39 -7.39 9.27 -0.90
C VAL A 39 -6.10 9.41 -0.10
N GLU A 40 -5.96 8.69 1.00
CA GLU A 40 -4.75 8.77 1.82
C GLU A 40 -3.51 8.24 1.08
N LYS A 41 -3.67 7.20 0.25
CA LYS A 41 -2.60 6.69 -0.61
C LYS A 41 -2.16 7.74 -1.63
N LEU A 42 -3.10 8.41 -2.28
CA LEU A 42 -2.83 9.50 -3.21
C LEU A 42 -2.02 10.59 -2.51
N VAL A 43 -2.56 11.12 -1.41
CA VAL A 43 -1.93 12.20 -0.63
C VAL A 43 -0.52 11.81 -0.17
N SER A 44 -0.38 10.62 0.42
CA SER A 44 0.91 10.09 0.87
C SER A 44 1.90 9.93 -0.30
N GLY A 45 1.44 9.48 -1.45
CA GLY A 45 2.26 9.36 -2.67
C GLY A 45 2.76 10.71 -3.16
N VAL A 46 1.92 11.74 -3.16
CA VAL A 46 2.33 13.10 -3.51
C VAL A 46 3.36 13.62 -2.52
N MET A 47 3.08 13.55 -1.22
CA MET A 47 3.99 13.99 -0.16
C MET A 47 5.35 13.30 -0.23
N PHE A 48 5.36 11.99 -0.50
CA PHE A 48 6.59 11.22 -0.68
C PHE A 48 7.37 11.70 -1.92
N SER A 49 6.69 11.93 -3.05
CA SER A 49 7.33 12.42 -4.28
C SER A 49 7.91 13.84 -4.13
N THR A 50 7.36 14.63 -3.20
CA THR A 50 7.78 16.01 -2.96
C THR A 50 8.68 16.17 -1.76
N ARG A 51 9.03 15.10 -1.02
CA ARG A 51 9.80 15.19 0.24
C ARG A 51 11.18 15.85 0.09
N SER A 52 11.76 15.81 -1.11
CA SER A 52 13.04 16.48 -1.41
C SER A 52 12.87 17.98 -1.67
N LYS A 53 11.66 18.43 -1.95
CA LYS A 53 11.29 19.82 -2.18
C LYS A 53 10.75 20.38 -0.88
N LYS A 54 11.26 21.53 -0.44
CA LYS A 54 10.79 22.22 0.78
C LYS A 54 9.44 22.92 0.51
N TYR A 55 8.43 22.14 0.15
CA TYR A 55 7.10 22.69 -0.10
C TYR A 55 6.41 23.09 1.20
N THR A 56 5.69 24.21 1.15
CA THR A 56 4.76 24.58 2.21
C THR A 56 3.53 23.67 2.20
N PHE A 57 2.74 23.73 3.26
CA PHE A 57 1.51 22.94 3.38
C PHE A 57 0.54 23.24 2.23
N GLU A 58 0.36 24.52 1.92
CA GLU A 58 -0.50 25.02 0.84
C GLU A 58 -0.02 24.55 -0.53
N GLN A 59 1.30 24.52 -0.75
CA GLN A 59 1.88 24.01 -1.99
C GLN A 59 1.66 22.51 -2.16
N VAL A 60 1.71 21.73 -1.07
CA VAL A 60 1.38 20.30 -1.10
C VAL A 60 -0.09 20.10 -1.44
N VAL A 61 -0.99 20.82 -0.77
CA VAL A 61 -2.44 20.78 -1.03
C VAL A 61 -2.76 21.16 -2.47
N GLN A 62 -2.20 22.27 -2.96
CA GLN A 62 -2.42 22.73 -4.33
C GLN A 62 -1.93 21.70 -5.36
N ARG A 63 -0.75 21.10 -5.14
CA ARG A 63 -0.23 20.07 -6.02
C ARG A 63 -1.12 18.84 -6.10
N ILE A 64 -1.75 18.45 -4.98
CA ILE A 64 -2.72 17.35 -4.97
C ILE A 64 -3.95 17.73 -5.79
N ARG A 65 -4.47 18.94 -5.62
CA ARG A 65 -5.59 19.46 -6.42
C ARG A 65 -5.27 19.46 -7.91
N ASP A 66 -4.12 20.02 -8.29
CA ASP A 66 -3.67 20.07 -9.68
C ASP A 66 -3.54 18.65 -10.26
N GLN A 67 -2.97 17.72 -9.51
CA GLN A 67 -2.82 16.33 -9.96
C GLN A 67 -4.17 15.63 -10.17
N VAL A 68 -5.14 15.86 -9.30
CA VAL A 68 -6.48 15.27 -9.42
C VAL A 68 -7.22 15.89 -10.60
N HIS A 69 -7.18 17.21 -10.72
CA HIS A 69 -7.81 17.93 -11.82
C HIS A 69 -7.26 17.48 -13.18
N ASN A 70 -5.94 17.42 -13.32
CA ASN A 70 -5.30 16.95 -14.55
C ASN A 70 -5.65 15.48 -14.84
N GLY A 71 -5.64 14.62 -13.82
CA GLY A 71 -6.02 13.20 -13.98
C GLY A 71 -7.46 13.04 -14.47
N LEU A 72 -8.41 13.83 -13.94
CA LEU A 72 -9.80 13.81 -14.39
C LEU A 72 -9.96 14.32 -15.83
N GLN A 73 -9.23 15.37 -16.22
CA GLN A 73 -9.24 15.87 -17.60
C GLN A 73 -8.70 14.85 -18.60
N GLU A 74 -7.70 14.07 -18.20
CA GLU A 74 -7.09 13.02 -19.01
C GLU A 74 -7.85 11.68 -18.96
N GLY A 75 -8.89 11.57 -18.12
CA GLY A 75 -9.59 10.30 -17.86
C GLY A 75 -8.69 9.25 -17.20
N VAL A 76 -7.59 9.67 -16.58
CA VAL A 76 -6.60 8.80 -15.94
C VAL A 76 -6.91 8.67 -14.46
N TYR A 77 -7.40 7.49 -14.09
CA TYR A 77 -7.55 7.11 -12.70
C TYR A 77 -6.26 6.43 -12.22
N LYS A 78 -5.89 6.62 -10.95
CA LYS A 78 -4.68 5.96 -10.42
C LYS A 78 -4.99 4.53 -10.01
N ASP A 79 -4.52 3.57 -10.80
CA ASP A 79 -4.42 2.17 -10.37
C ASP A 79 -3.19 1.99 -9.45
N GLY A 80 -3.29 2.44 -8.21
CA GLY A 80 -2.17 2.38 -7.27
C GLY A 80 -1.93 0.98 -6.69
N TYR A 81 -2.96 0.13 -6.68
CA TYR A 81 -2.97 -1.12 -5.91
C TYR A 81 -3.13 -2.37 -6.75
N GLY A 82 -3.86 -2.30 -7.86
CA GLY A 82 -4.17 -3.45 -8.68
C GLY A 82 -2.93 -4.08 -9.32
N HIS A 83 -1.93 -3.27 -9.61
CA HIS A 83 -0.69 -3.73 -10.23
C HIS A 83 0.08 -4.81 -9.46
N TYR A 84 -0.09 -4.96 -8.15
CA TYR A 84 0.59 -6.01 -7.38
C TYR A 84 -0.20 -7.32 -7.35
N LEU A 85 -1.52 -7.25 -7.53
CA LEU A 85 -2.40 -8.41 -7.56
C LEU A 85 -2.67 -8.92 -8.97
N LEU A 86 -1.87 -8.50 -9.95
CA LEU A 86 -1.88 -9.01 -11.32
C LEU A 86 -0.55 -9.70 -11.61
N SER A 87 -0.62 -10.88 -12.23
CA SER A 87 0.57 -11.57 -12.72
C SER A 87 1.19 -10.81 -13.91
N PRO A 88 2.48 -11.02 -14.22
CA PRO A 88 3.10 -10.44 -15.41
C PRO A 88 2.32 -10.74 -16.70
N GLU A 89 1.81 -11.96 -16.84
CA GLU A 89 1.02 -12.41 -17.99
C GLU A 89 -0.31 -11.66 -18.08
N GLN A 90 -1.02 -11.52 -16.95
CA GLN A 90 -2.28 -10.78 -16.91
C GLN A 90 -2.10 -9.31 -17.27
N LYS A 91 -1.00 -8.67 -16.83
CA LYS A 91 -0.69 -7.29 -17.22
C LYS A 91 -0.51 -7.15 -18.73
N THR A 92 0.19 -8.10 -19.33
CA THR A 92 0.40 -8.15 -20.78
C THR A 92 -0.93 -8.36 -21.51
N GLN A 93 -1.73 -9.32 -21.06
CA GLN A 93 -3.04 -9.63 -21.60
C GLN A 93 -3.98 -8.41 -21.54
N ILE A 94 -4.05 -7.70 -20.41
CA ILE A 94 -4.88 -6.50 -20.27
C ILE A 94 -4.44 -5.41 -21.25
N ALA A 95 -3.14 -5.21 -21.41
CA ALA A 95 -2.59 -4.21 -22.33
C ALA A 95 -2.90 -4.54 -23.81
N GLU A 96 -2.89 -5.81 -24.18
CA GLU A 96 -3.18 -6.29 -25.55
C GLU A 96 -4.67 -6.32 -25.88
N MET A 97 -5.54 -6.59 -24.90
CA MET A 97 -6.97 -6.80 -25.12
C MET A 97 -7.77 -5.54 -25.47
N SER A 98 -7.32 -4.36 -25.05
CA SER A 98 -8.08 -3.13 -25.32
C SER A 98 -7.21 -1.87 -25.22
N PRO A 99 -7.25 -0.96 -26.21
CA PRO A 99 -6.67 0.38 -26.06
C PRO A 99 -7.49 1.26 -25.09
N ASP A 100 -8.79 0.99 -24.95
CA ASP A 100 -9.69 1.69 -24.02
C ASP A 100 -9.25 1.46 -22.57
N TYR A 101 -9.02 2.56 -21.86
CA TYR A 101 -8.60 2.58 -20.46
C TYR A 101 -9.66 2.01 -19.51
N THR A 102 -10.93 2.38 -19.69
CA THR A 102 -12.05 1.93 -18.85
C THR A 102 -12.17 0.42 -18.93
N ARG A 103 -12.11 -0.14 -20.15
CA ARG A 103 -12.17 -1.58 -20.35
C ARG A 103 -10.99 -2.31 -19.72
N ARG A 104 -9.78 -1.73 -19.79
CA ARG A 104 -8.60 -2.28 -19.11
C ARG A 104 -8.79 -2.30 -17.59
N MET A 105 -9.35 -1.26 -17.02
CA MET A 105 -9.63 -1.19 -15.58
C MET A 105 -10.63 -2.27 -15.15
N GLU A 106 -11.73 -2.45 -15.88
CA GLU A 106 -12.72 -3.51 -15.59
C GLU A 106 -12.07 -4.90 -15.59
N LEU A 107 -11.26 -5.19 -16.62
CA LEU A 107 -10.52 -6.46 -16.72
C LEU A 107 -9.52 -6.62 -15.58
N SER A 108 -8.78 -5.57 -15.22
CA SER A 108 -7.87 -5.56 -14.06
C SER A 108 -8.63 -5.95 -12.79
N VAL A 109 -9.76 -5.30 -12.50
CA VAL A 109 -10.56 -5.58 -11.29
C VAL A 109 -11.05 -7.03 -11.27
N MET A 110 -11.51 -7.56 -12.40
CA MET A 110 -11.91 -8.96 -12.52
C MET A 110 -10.76 -9.92 -12.18
N PHE A 111 -9.57 -9.69 -12.75
CA PHE A 111 -8.40 -10.53 -12.46
C PHE A 111 -7.90 -10.40 -11.03
N ILE A 112 -7.89 -9.18 -10.49
CA ILE A 112 -7.51 -8.91 -9.10
C ILE A 112 -8.41 -9.71 -8.16
N ASN A 113 -9.74 -9.61 -8.34
CA ASN A 113 -10.69 -10.36 -7.52
C ASN A 113 -10.45 -11.86 -7.63
N ALA A 114 -10.30 -12.39 -8.85
CA ALA A 114 -10.01 -13.81 -9.07
C ALA A 114 -8.71 -14.24 -8.38
N ASN A 115 -7.67 -13.40 -8.42
CA ASN A 115 -6.38 -13.70 -7.79
C ASN A 115 -6.42 -13.64 -6.27
N ILE A 116 -7.19 -12.73 -5.67
CA ILE A 116 -7.40 -12.69 -4.21
C ILE A 116 -7.89 -14.04 -3.71
N TYR A 117 -8.90 -14.62 -4.39
CA TYR A 117 -9.42 -15.94 -4.06
C TYR A 117 -8.46 -17.07 -4.41
N LYS A 118 -7.92 -17.07 -5.64
CA LYS A 118 -7.05 -18.14 -6.14
C LYS A 118 -5.80 -18.35 -5.30
N TYR A 119 -5.18 -17.25 -4.86
CA TYR A 119 -3.93 -17.27 -4.09
C TYR A 119 -4.15 -17.10 -2.58
N ASN A 120 -5.41 -17.09 -2.11
CA ASN A 120 -5.78 -16.86 -0.71
C ASN A 120 -5.03 -15.66 -0.11
N VAL A 121 -5.06 -14.53 -0.81
CA VAL A 121 -4.27 -13.35 -0.43
C VAL A 121 -4.77 -12.83 0.92
N LEU A 122 -3.87 -12.73 1.89
CA LEU A 122 -4.14 -12.04 3.15
C LEU A 122 -4.11 -10.53 2.90
N VAL A 123 -5.22 -9.87 3.22
CA VAL A 123 -5.37 -8.42 3.02
C VAL A 123 -5.36 -7.72 4.37
N GLY A 124 -4.31 -6.94 4.63
CA GLY A 124 -4.22 -6.01 5.75
C GLY A 124 -4.70 -4.61 5.36
N ILE A 125 -5.18 -3.84 6.32
CA ILE A 125 -5.62 -2.44 6.14
C ILE A 125 -4.70 -1.55 6.98
N VAL A 126 -4.07 -0.55 6.35
CA VAL A 126 -3.06 0.31 6.98
C VAL A 126 -3.66 1.13 8.11
N GLU A 127 -4.90 1.60 7.96
CA GLU A 127 -5.65 2.31 9.00
C GLU A 127 -5.96 1.42 10.21
N ARG A 128 -5.86 0.10 10.03
CA ARG A 128 -6.07 -0.96 11.03
C ARG A 128 -4.81 -1.82 11.15
N MET A 129 -3.65 -1.17 11.15
CA MET A 129 -2.35 -1.86 11.11
C MET A 129 -2.16 -2.77 12.32
N HIS A 130 -2.63 -2.35 13.50
CA HIS A 130 -2.48 -3.14 14.71
C HIS A 130 -3.21 -4.48 14.60
N GLU A 131 -4.47 -4.50 14.15
CA GLU A 131 -5.20 -5.74 13.92
C GLU A 131 -4.63 -6.54 12.74
N SER A 132 -4.19 -5.84 11.68
CA SER A 132 -3.55 -6.48 10.53
C SER A 132 -2.25 -7.20 10.91
N LEU A 133 -1.48 -6.62 11.84
CA LEU A 133 -0.26 -7.23 12.38
C LEU A 133 -0.56 -8.40 13.33
N GLN A 134 -1.63 -8.34 14.12
CA GLN A 134 -2.07 -9.49 14.94
C GLN A 134 -2.45 -10.68 14.06
N MET A 135 -3.20 -10.44 12.98
CA MET A 135 -3.53 -11.49 12.00
C MET A 135 -2.27 -12.03 11.32
N PHE A 136 -1.33 -11.15 10.98
CA PHE A 136 -0.07 -11.57 10.34
C PHE A 136 0.79 -12.41 11.30
N GLN A 137 0.89 -12.01 12.58
CA GLN A 137 1.58 -12.79 13.60
C GLN A 137 0.98 -14.18 13.74
N TYR A 138 -0.35 -14.27 13.88
CA TYR A 138 -1.03 -15.57 14.00
C TYR A 138 -0.69 -16.54 12.86
N LEU A 139 -0.41 -16.02 11.66
CA LEU A 139 -0.07 -16.82 10.48
C LEU A 139 1.38 -17.28 10.43
N ILE A 140 2.34 -16.45 10.86
CA ILE A 140 3.78 -16.74 10.70
C ILE A 140 4.50 -17.06 12.02
N ASP A 141 3.86 -16.78 13.14
CA ASP A 141 4.39 -16.88 14.51
C ASP A 141 3.24 -17.25 15.46
N LYS A 142 2.62 -18.42 15.20
CA LYS A 142 1.44 -18.90 15.93
C LYS A 142 1.68 -19.08 17.43
N ASP A 143 2.91 -19.43 17.80
CA ASP A 143 3.32 -19.65 19.19
C ASP A 143 3.77 -18.34 19.87
N GLU A 144 3.61 -17.20 19.20
CA GLU A 144 3.84 -15.85 19.72
C GLU A 144 5.30 -15.60 20.18
N GLU A 145 6.27 -16.35 19.62
CA GLU A 145 7.69 -16.27 19.98
C GLU A 145 8.32 -14.93 19.61
N GLN A 146 7.79 -14.25 18.58
CA GLN A 146 8.28 -12.98 18.07
C GLN A 146 7.35 -11.80 18.39
N THR A 147 6.46 -11.93 19.38
CA THR A 147 5.52 -10.88 19.80
C THR A 147 6.18 -9.52 19.96
N GLU A 148 7.35 -9.44 20.60
CA GLU A 148 8.07 -8.18 20.80
C GLU A 148 8.42 -7.46 19.50
N LEU A 149 8.76 -8.21 18.44
CA LEU A 149 9.02 -7.64 17.11
C LEU A 149 7.75 -7.01 16.54
N PHE A 150 6.63 -7.72 16.60
CA PHE A 150 5.33 -7.23 16.14
C PHE A 150 4.87 -6.01 16.93
N GLU A 151 5.01 -6.00 18.25
CA GLU A 151 4.74 -4.83 19.08
C GLU A 151 5.57 -3.62 18.64
N ARG A 152 6.87 -3.83 18.37
CA ARG A 152 7.82 -2.77 17.98
C ARG A 152 7.47 -2.14 16.64
N ILE A 153 6.87 -2.89 15.72
CA ILE A 153 6.47 -2.39 14.39
C ILE A 153 5.02 -1.86 14.35
N GLY A 154 4.28 -1.90 15.47
CA GLY A 154 2.99 -1.22 15.60
C GLY A 154 1.79 -2.12 15.91
N MET A 155 1.99 -3.35 16.38
CA MET A 155 0.88 -4.24 16.77
C MET A 155 0.11 -3.76 18.01
N ASN A 156 0.72 -2.93 18.86
CA ASN A 156 0.06 -2.40 20.07
C ASN A 156 -0.37 -0.93 19.89
N PRO A 157 -1.67 -0.61 19.98
CA PRO A 157 -2.16 0.76 19.83
C PRO A 157 -1.74 1.66 21.00
N ILE A 158 -1.55 1.09 22.19
CA ILE A 158 -1.46 1.82 23.47
C ILE A 158 -0.11 2.57 23.66
N LYS A 159 0.97 2.16 22.98
CA LYS A 159 2.30 2.77 23.15
C LYS A 159 2.56 4.00 22.25
N GLN A 160 1.65 4.33 21.33
CA GLN A 160 1.86 5.47 20.41
C GLN A 160 1.39 6.83 20.97
N GLU A 161 0.41 6.87 21.87
CA GLU A 161 -0.08 8.14 22.44
C GLU A 161 0.70 8.60 23.68
N SER A 162 1.52 7.72 24.28
CA SER A 162 2.08 7.93 25.63
C SER A 162 3.60 8.03 25.71
N LYS A 163 4.34 8.09 24.59
CA LYS A 163 5.82 8.17 24.61
C LYS A 163 6.37 9.47 24.03
N GLN A 164 6.21 10.53 24.80
CA GLN A 164 7.19 11.64 24.87
C GLN A 164 8.36 11.32 25.81
N ASP A 165 8.44 10.12 26.39
CA ASP A 165 9.53 9.74 27.28
C ASP A 165 10.76 9.23 26.53
N GLU A 166 11.84 9.96 26.77
CA GLU A 166 13.21 9.76 26.33
C GLU A 166 13.73 8.36 26.72
N GLY A 167 14.02 7.49 25.74
CA GLY A 167 14.94 6.37 25.98
C GLY A 167 14.62 5.02 25.35
N SER A 168 13.38 4.73 24.94
CA SER A 168 13.11 3.48 24.21
C SER A 168 13.26 3.70 22.71
N ALA A 169 14.17 2.96 22.07
CA ALA A 169 14.39 2.91 20.63
C ALA A 169 13.17 2.32 19.90
N ALA A 170 12.03 2.99 19.99
CA ALA A 170 10.95 2.83 19.04
C ALA A 170 11.56 3.10 17.67
N VAL A 171 11.43 2.14 16.76
CA VAL A 171 11.77 2.33 15.36
C VAL A 171 10.71 3.27 14.83
N VAL A 172 10.91 4.56 15.06
CA VAL A 172 10.18 5.60 14.36
C VAL A 172 10.62 5.43 12.91
N VAL A 173 9.80 4.75 12.12
CA VAL A 173 9.87 4.84 10.67
C VAL A 173 9.58 6.30 10.37
N LYS A 174 10.63 7.13 10.39
CA LYS A 174 10.54 8.57 10.13
C LYS A 174 10.18 8.71 8.67
N ASN A 175 8.88 8.66 8.37
CA ASN A 175 8.37 9.26 7.16
C ASN A 175 8.58 10.76 7.35
N LYS A 176 9.73 11.27 6.86
CA LYS A 176 10.20 12.66 7.02
C LYS A 176 9.33 13.65 6.22
N SER A 177 8.02 13.45 6.16
CA SER A 177 7.12 14.47 5.69
C SER A 177 7.00 15.55 6.76
N ALA A 178 7.03 16.81 6.37
CA ALA A 178 6.81 17.93 7.28
C ALA A 178 5.37 17.98 7.84
N TYR A 179 4.44 17.28 7.17
CA TYR A 179 3.01 17.28 7.47
C TYR A 179 2.50 15.85 7.57
N SER A 180 1.47 15.61 8.39
CA SER A 180 0.81 14.30 8.43
C SER A 180 -0.13 14.15 7.23
N THR A 181 -0.33 12.91 6.74
CA THR A 181 -1.31 12.65 5.68
C THR A 181 -2.72 13.03 6.11
N GLY A 182 -3.07 12.77 7.38
CA GLY A 182 -4.39 13.11 7.93
C GLY A 182 -4.68 14.61 7.93
N ASP A 183 -3.70 15.47 8.23
CA ASP A 183 -3.87 16.93 8.17
C ASP A 183 -4.17 17.42 6.75
N VAL A 184 -3.44 16.89 5.76
CA VAL A 184 -3.66 17.26 4.36
C VAL A 184 -5.02 16.77 3.88
N VAL A 185 -5.44 15.55 4.25
CA VAL A 185 -6.77 15.03 3.93
C VAL A 185 -7.87 15.91 4.55
N ARG A 186 -7.73 16.29 5.83
CA ARG A 186 -8.67 17.20 6.50
C ARG A 186 -8.77 18.56 5.80
N GLU A 187 -7.67 19.09 5.30
CA GLU A 187 -7.69 20.34 4.53
C GLU A 187 -8.45 20.18 3.21
N LEU A 188 -8.23 19.08 2.49
CA LEU A 188 -8.93 18.80 1.23
C LEU A 188 -10.44 18.61 1.46
N GLN A 189 -10.85 18.05 2.60
CA GLN A 189 -12.26 17.87 2.98
C GLN A 189 -13.02 19.19 3.20
N LYS A 190 -12.32 20.32 3.40
CA LYS A 190 -12.96 21.65 3.50
C LYS A 190 -13.56 22.12 2.18
N ASP A 191 -13.20 21.49 1.06
CA ASP A 191 -13.83 21.69 -0.25
C ASP A 191 -14.62 20.42 -0.62
N PRO A 192 -15.93 20.35 -0.30
CA PRO A 192 -16.73 19.15 -0.54
C PRO A 192 -16.86 18.80 -2.02
N VAL A 193 -16.88 19.81 -2.91
CA VAL A 193 -17.02 19.61 -4.35
C VAL A 193 -15.78 18.93 -4.90
N PHE A 194 -14.60 19.40 -4.51
CA PHE A 194 -13.35 18.73 -4.85
C PHE A 194 -13.25 17.35 -4.20
N PHE A 195 -13.59 17.23 -2.92
CA PHE A 195 -13.42 15.97 -2.19
C PHE A 195 -14.33 14.85 -2.70
N ASP A 196 -15.50 15.18 -3.25
CA ASP A 196 -16.37 14.18 -3.86
C ASP A 196 -15.77 13.57 -5.13
N GLN A 197 -14.94 14.33 -5.86
CA GLN A 197 -14.20 13.84 -7.04
C GLN A 197 -13.09 12.84 -6.68
N LEU A 198 -12.76 12.69 -5.40
CA LEU A 198 -11.74 11.76 -4.90
C LEU A 198 -12.30 10.39 -4.50
N LYS A 199 -13.63 10.24 -4.40
CA LYS A 199 -14.30 8.98 -4.04
C LYS A 199 -14.51 8.12 -5.27
#